data_AF-A0A0C5CM14-F1
#
_entry.id   AF-A0A0C5CM14-F1
#
_cell.length_a   1.000
_cell.length_b   1.000
_cell.length_c   1.000
_cell.angle_alpha   90.00
_cell.angle_beta   90.00
_cell.angle_gamma   90.00
#
_symmetry.space_group_name_H-M   'P 1'
#
loop_
_entity.id
_entity.type
_entity.pdbx_description
1 polymer ?
#
loop_
_entity_poly.entity_id
_entity_poly.type
_entity_poly.pdbx_seq_one_letter_code
_entity_poly.pdbx_strand_id
1 'polypeptide(L)'
;VSFKASHDLGEGLSALAYAELRFSTKEEVEVTQNQQVVRKYKVERIGNDVHVKRLYAGFAYEGLGTLTFGNQLTIGDDVGVSDYTYFLGGINNLLSSGEKAINFKSAEFNGFTFGGAYVFSADADKQAARDGRGFVVAGLYNRKMGDVGFALEAGYSQKYVTETAKQEKEKAFMVGTELSYAGLALGVDYAQSKVTNVDGKKRALEVGLNYDLNDKAKVYTDLIWAKKGPKGATTRDRAIILGAGYKLHKQVETFVEGGWGRTKNAAGVTTKDNKVGVGLRVHF
;
A
#
# COMPACT_ATOMS: atom_id res chain seq x y z
N VAL A 1 -17.24 -3.87 -2.11
CA VAL A 1 -17.71 -5.25 -1.85
C VAL A 1 -16.74 -6.21 -2.51
N SER A 2 -16.40 -7.32 -1.84
CA SER A 2 -15.53 -8.35 -2.42
C SER A 2 -16.19 -9.72 -2.39
N PHE A 3 -16.04 -10.47 -3.47
CA PHE A 3 -16.50 -11.84 -3.63
C PHE A 3 -15.27 -12.75 -3.71
N LYS A 4 -15.29 -13.83 -2.92
CA LYS A 4 -14.25 -14.86 -2.92
C LYS A 4 -14.92 -16.20 -3.14
N ALA A 5 -14.41 -16.97 -4.09
CA ALA A 5 -14.87 -18.34 -4.35
C ALA A 5 -13.67 -19.28 -4.37
N SER A 6 -13.87 -20.50 -3.89
CA SER A 6 -12.89 -21.57 -3.99
C SER A 6 -13.61 -22.90 -4.25
N HIS A 7 -12.97 -23.77 -5.02
CA HIS A 7 -13.45 -25.09 -5.35
C HIS A 7 -12.31 -26.08 -5.18
N ASP A 8 -12.51 -27.08 -4.33
CA ASP A 8 -11.57 -28.17 -4.11
C ASP A 8 -11.52 -29.07 -5.35
N LEU A 9 -10.32 -29.31 -5.87
CA LEU A 9 -10.06 -30.17 -7.02
C LEU A 9 -9.47 -31.54 -6.61
N GLY A 10 -9.25 -31.76 -5.32
CA GLY A 10 -8.63 -32.96 -4.75
C GLY A 10 -7.11 -32.84 -4.60
N GLU A 11 -6.53 -33.77 -3.82
CA GLU A 11 -5.07 -33.90 -3.62
C GLU A 11 -4.37 -32.61 -3.14
N GLY A 12 -5.08 -31.80 -2.35
CA GLY A 12 -4.57 -30.53 -1.83
C GLY A 12 -4.60 -29.38 -2.83
N LEU A 13 -5.11 -29.58 -4.05
CA LEU A 13 -5.26 -28.54 -5.07
C LEU A 13 -6.67 -27.92 -5.01
N SER A 14 -6.75 -26.60 -5.06
CA SER A 14 -8.03 -25.88 -5.16
C SER A 14 -7.96 -24.79 -6.21
N ALA A 15 -9.04 -24.62 -6.99
CA ALA A 15 -9.25 -23.42 -7.79
C ALA A 15 -9.78 -22.29 -6.90
N LEU A 16 -9.43 -21.04 -7.23
CA LEU A 16 -9.93 -19.86 -6.52
C LEU A 16 -10.19 -18.70 -7.48
N ALA A 17 -11.15 -17.85 -7.11
CA ALA A 17 -11.51 -16.64 -7.83
C ALA A 17 -11.82 -15.50 -6.85
N TYR A 18 -11.50 -14.28 -7.27
CA TYR A 18 -11.73 -13.06 -6.50
C TYR A 18 -12.26 -11.95 -7.41
N ALA A 19 -13.28 -11.24 -6.93
CA ALA A 19 -13.77 -10.01 -7.56
C ALA A 19 -14.01 -8.94 -6.50
N GLU A 20 -13.59 -7.70 -6.76
CA GLU A 20 -13.87 -6.54 -5.91
C GLU A 20 -14.57 -5.46 -6.71
N LEU A 21 -15.76 -5.08 -6.25
CA LEU A 21 -16.55 -3.98 -6.79
C LEU A 21 -16.46 -2.75 -5.88
N ARG A 22 -16.22 -1.59 -6.48
CA ARG A 22 -16.27 -0.28 -5.82
C ARG A 22 -17.50 0.48 -6.32
N PHE A 23 -18.11 1.22 -5.40
CA PHE A 23 -19.32 2.02 -5.60
C PHE A 23 -19.01 3.51 -5.42
N SER A 24 -17.77 3.89 -5.69
CA SER A 24 -17.23 5.20 -5.42
C SER A 24 -16.36 5.67 -6.58
N THR A 25 -16.36 6.97 -6.80
CA THR A 25 -15.50 7.60 -7.80
C THR A 25 -14.68 8.71 -7.16
N LYS A 26 -13.48 8.97 -7.71
CA LYS A 26 -12.64 10.07 -7.25
C LYS A 26 -12.95 11.29 -8.11
N GLU A 27 -13.66 12.25 -7.54
CA GLU A 27 -13.96 13.52 -8.20
C GLU A 27 -12.94 14.59 -7.78
N GLU A 28 -12.48 15.37 -8.75
CA GLU A 28 -11.63 16.53 -8.48
C GLU A 28 -12.51 17.73 -8.10
N VAL A 29 -12.24 18.30 -6.93
CA VAL A 29 -12.89 19.51 -6.42
C VAL A 29 -11.91 20.65 -6.50
N GLU A 30 -12.32 21.71 -7.17
CA GLU A 30 -11.59 22.96 -7.27
C GLU A 30 -12.19 23.99 -6.30
N VAL A 31 -11.33 24.56 -5.45
CA VAL A 31 -11.68 25.72 -4.63
C VAL A 31 -11.22 26.95 -5.38
N THR A 32 -12.18 27.77 -5.78
CA THR A 32 -11.93 29.02 -6.49
C THR A 32 -12.09 30.20 -5.53
N GLN A 33 -11.10 31.09 -5.50
CA GLN A 33 -11.20 32.41 -4.87
C GLN A 33 -10.86 33.46 -5.92
N ASN A 34 -11.68 34.51 -6.02
CA ASN A 34 -11.50 35.59 -7.00
C ASN A 34 -11.26 35.08 -8.44
N GLN A 35 -12.06 34.11 -8.88
CA GLN A 35 -11.97 33.49 -10.22
C GLN A 35 -10.64 32.76 -10.50
N GLN A 36 -9.81 32.52 -9.48
CA GLN A 36 -8.60 31.71 -9.57
C GLN A 36 -8.74 30.43 -8.73
N VAL A 37 -8.34 29.30 -9.31
CA VAL A 37 -8.30 28.03 -8.58
C VAL A 37 -7.13 28.08 -7.60
N VAL A 38 -7.46 28.18 -6.31
CA VAL A 38 -6.47 28.27 -5.22
C VAL A 38 -6.14 26.92 -4.60
N ARG A 39 -7.01 25.92 -4.77
CA ARG A 39 -6.77 24.55 -4.28
C ARG A 39 -7.49 23.54 -5.15
N LYS A 40 -6.82 22.44 -5.47
CA LYS A 40 -7.43 21.24 -6.08
C LYS A 40 -7.24 20.06 -5.13
N TYR A 41 -8.30 19.33 -4.85
CA TYR A 41 -8.21 18.09 -4.08
C TYR A 41 -9.21 17.07 -4.61
N LYS A 42 -8.93 15.79 -4.41
CA LYS A 42 -9.81 14.70 -4.84
C LYS A 42 -10.66 14.25 -3.66
N VAL A 43 -11.97 14.16 -3.86
CA VAL A 43 -12.91 13.57 -2.91
C VAL A 43 -13.42 12.25 -3.46
N GLU A 44 -13.54 11.26 -2.59
CA GLU A 44 -14.20 10.01 -2.94
C GLU A 44 -15.70 10.18 -2.69
N ARG A 45 -16.50 10.12 -3.76
CA ARG A 45 -17.95 10.18 -3.68
C ARG A 45 -18.52 8.78 -3.87
N ILE A 46 -19.29 8.33 -2.90
CA ILE A 46 -20.12 7.13 -3.03
C ILE A 46 -21.33 7.49 -3.90
N GLY A 47 -21.69 6.65 -4.86
CA GLY A 47 -22.84 6.93 -5.72
C GLY A 47 -22.91 6.05 -6.96
N ASN A 48 -23.42 6.64 -8.05
CA ASN A 48 -23.84 5.95 -9.27
C ASN A 48 -22.69 5.39 -10.15
N ASP A 49 -21.46 5.34 -9.63
CA ASP A 49 -20.31 4.75 -10.32
C ASP A 49 -19.99 3.38 -9.69
N VAL A 50 -20.18 2.33 -10.48
CA VAL A 50 -19.83 0.95 -10.10
C VAL A 50 -18.76 0.44 -11.05
N HIS A 51 -17.61 0.07 -10.50
CA HIS A 51 -16.51 -0.48 -11.29
C HIS A 51 -15.82 -1.65 -10.60
N VAL A 52 -15.22 -2.52 -11.42
CA VAL A 52 -14.39 -3.63 -10.95
C VAL A 52 -13.02 -3.09 -10.57
N LYS A 53 -12.70 -3.13 -9.27
CA LYS A 53 -11.41 -2.70 -8.74
C LYS A 53 -10.34 -3.78 -8.89
N ARG A 54 -10.73 -5.05 -8.70
CA ARG A 54 -9.86 -6.23 -8.82
C ARG A 54 -10.66 -7.41 -9.37
N LEU A 55 -10.02 -8.22 -10.19
CA LEU A 55 -10.59 -9.45 -10.75
C LEU A 55 -9.44 -10.39 -11.11
N TYR A 56 -9.36 -11.53 -10.43
CA TYR A 56 -8.32 -12.51 -10.65
C TYR A 56 -8.78 -13.91 -10.26
N ALA A 57 -8.10 -14.92 -10.81
CA ALA A 57 -8.34 -16.32 -10.50
C ALA A 57 -7.01 -17.09 -10.47
N GLY A 58 -7.03 -18.30 -9.95
CA GLY A 58 -5.83 -19.12 -9.88
C GLY A 58 -6.03 -20.40 -9.09
N PHE A 59 -4.92 -20.89 -8.55
CA PHE A 59 -4.87 -22.13 -7.80
C PHE A 59 -4.21 -21.91 -6.45
N ALA A 60 -4.66 -22.68 -5.46
CA ALA A 60 -3.97 -22.88 -4.19
C ALA A 60 -3.55 -24.35 -4.12
N TYR A 61 -2.36 -24.61 -3.59
CA TYR A 61 -1.92 -25.95 -3.24
C TYR A 61 -1.54 -26.00 -1.76
N GLU A 62 -2.09 -26.98 -1.04
CA GLU A 62 -1.90 -27.18 0.38
C GLU A 62 -0.41 -27.25 0.74
N GLY A 63 0.01 -26.49 1.75
CA GLY A 63 1.40 -26.42 2.18
C GLY A 63 2.37 -25.72 1.22
N LEU A 64 1.96 -25.35 0.00
CA LEU A 64 2.84 -24.69 -0.98
C LEU A 64 2.49 -23.22 -1.18
N GLY A 65 1.20 -22.88 -1.34
CA GLY A 65 0.73 -21.51 -1.49
C GLY A 65 -0.22 -21.29 -2.66
N THR A 66 -0.30 -20.04 -3.12
CA THR A 66 -1.25 -19.60 -4.16
C THR A 66 -0.53 -19.07 -5.39
N LEU A 67 -1.00 -19.43 -6.57
CA LEU A 67 -0.59 -18.86 -7.86
C LEU A 67 -1.82 -18.28 -8.56
N THR A 68 -1.83 -16.97 -8.80
CA THR A 68 -2.98 -16.23 -9.32
C THR A 68 -2.63 -15.37 -10.52
N PHE A 69 -3.62 -15.13 -11.38
CA PHE A 69 -3.52 -14.24 -12.54
C PHE A 69 -4.72 -13.30 -12.64
N GLY A 70 -4.45 -12.02 -12.94
CA GLY A 70 -5.48 -11.01 -13.23
C GLY A 70 -5.12 -9.62 -12.74
N ASN A 71 -6.14 -8.79 -12.53
CA ASN A 71 -6.02 -7.49 -11.90
C ASN A 71 -6.01 -7.66 -10.38
N GLN A 72 -4.83 -7.56 -9.77
CA GLN A 72 -4.59 -7.91 -8.39
C GLN A 72 -3.48 -7.09 -7.74
N LEU A 73 -3.43 -7.15 -6.41
CA LEU A 73 -2.24 -6.77 -5.65
C LEU A 73 -1.13 -7.81 -5.88
N THR A 74 0.10 -7.38 -5.73
CA THR A 74 1.28 -8.25 -5.73
C THR A 74 1.78 -8.46 -4.31
N ILE A 75 2.72 -9.38 -4.13
CA ILE A 75 3.47 -9.51 -2.85
C ILE A 75 4.16 -8.20 -2.41
N GLY A 76 4.34 -7.22 -3.30
CA GLY A 76 4.90 -5.92 -2.95
C GLY A 76 3.97 -5.04 -2.11
N ASP A 77 2.65 -5.26 -2.18
CA ASP A 77 1.66 -4.56 -1.34
C ASP A 77 1.71 -5.01 0.12
N ASP A 78 2.10 -6.28 0.33
CA ASP A 78 2.15 -6.89 1.66
C ASP A 78 3.38 -6.47 2.47
N VAL A 79 4.33 -5.71 1.91
CA VAL A 79 5.54 -5.28 2.61
C VAL A 79 5.29 -3.95 3.31
N GLY A 80 5.44 -3.96 4.63
CA GLY A 80 5.35 -2.77 5.48
C GLY A 80 4.59 -3.08 6.76
N VAL A 81 5.13 -2.65 7.88
CA VAL A 81 4.59 -2.99 9.21
C VAL A 81 4.30 -1.78 10.09
N SER A 82 4.60 -0.57 9.61
CA SER A 82 4.49 0.64 10.41
C SER A 82 3.25 1.49 10.14
N ASP A 83 2.45 1.17 9.12
CA ASP A 83 1.19 1.89 8.84
C ASP A 83 0.05 1.36 9.73
N TYR A 84 -0.21 2.03 10.83
CA TYR A 84 -1.33 1.71 11.71
C TYR A 84 -2.59 2.53 11.42
N THR A 85 -2.51 3.42 10.44
CA THR A 85 -3.57 4.36 10.10
C THR A 85 -4.73 3.71 9.35
N TYR A 86 -5.86 4.41 9.29
CA TYR A 86 -7.00 3.97 8.50
C TYR A 86 -6.92 4.42 7.03
N PHE A 87 -6.33 5.60 6.73
CA PHE A 87 -6.30 6.12 5.36
C PHE A 87 -5.23 7.19 5.03
N LEU A 88 -4.56 7.80 6.02
CA LEU A 88 -3.58 8.88 5.76
C LEU A 88 -2.13 8.42 5.67
N GLY A 89 -1.80 7.26 6.23
CA GLY A 89 -0.44 6.73 6.35
C GLY A 89 0.00 5.86 5.18
N GLY A 90 1.10 5.16 5.40
CA GLY A 90 1.63 4.15 4.48
C GLY A 90 2.67 4.68 3.52
N ILE A 91 3.85 4.06 3.57
CA ILE A 91 4.88 4.21 2.56
C ILE A 91 5.02 2.92 1.76
N ASN A 92 4.92 3.00 0.43
CA ASN A 92 5.26 1.86 -0.42
C ASN A 92 5.78 2.34 -1.78
N ASN A 93 7.00 1.95 -2.10
CA ASN A 93 7.63 2.23 -3.39
C ASN A 93 7.73 1.00 -4.29
N LEU A 94 7.34 -0.18 -3.80
CA LEU A 94 7.38 -1.42 -4.56
C LEU A 94 6.31 -1.42 -5.65
N LEU A 95 6.47 -2.31 -6.62
CA LEU A 95 5.42 -2.66 -7.56
C LEU A 95 4.34 -3.45 -6.82
N SER A 96 3.37 -2.76 -6.22
CA SER A 96 2.35 -3.33 -5.32
C SER A 96 1.08 -3.84 -6.00
N SER A 97 0.88 -3.54 -7.29
CA SER A 97 -0.31 -4.00 -8.02
C SER A 97 -0.06 -4.05 -9.53
N GLY A 98 -0.95 -4.74 -10.24
CA GLY A 98 -0.97 -4.75 -11.70
C GLY A 98 -2.31 -5.23 -12.25
N GLU A 99 -2.76 -4.63 -13.35
CA GLU A 99 -3.99 -5.03 -14.06
C GLU A 99 -3.87 -6.42 -14.71
N LYS A 100 -2.65 -6.79 -15.08
CA LYS A 100 -2.28 -8.10 -15.61
C LYS A 100 -1.06 -8.55 -14.85
N ALA A 101 -1.24 -9.31 -13.78
CA ALA A 101 -0.15 -9.79 -12.97
C ALA A 101 -0.28 -11.31 -12.75
N ILE A 102 0.83 -12.04 -12.84
CA ILE A 102 0.96 -13.36 -12.23
C ILE A 102 1.57 -13.13 -10.85
N ASN A 103 0.96 -13.66 -9.80
CA ASN A 103 1.44 -13.53 -8.42
C ASN A 103 1.51 -14.91 -7.76
N PHE A 104 2.67 -15.22 -7.19
CA PHE A 104 2.88 -16.36 -6.31
C PHE A 104 3.11 -15.87 -4.89
N LYS A 105 2.40 -16.47 -3.93
CA LYS A 105 2.61 -16.27 -2.49
C LYS A 105 2.63 -17.63 -1.83
N SER A 106 3.68 -17.92 -1.08
CA SER A 106 3.85 -19.20 -0.41
C SER A 106 2.80 -19.39 0.70
N ALA A 107 2.59 -20.64 1.10
CA ALA A 107 2.01 -20.91 2.41
C ALA A 107 2.93 -20.34 3.51
N GLU A 108 2.39 -20.14 4.72
CA GLU A 108 3.19 -19.74 5.86
C GLU A 108 3.98 -20.94 6.42
N PHE A 109 5.26 -20.74 6.68
CA PHE A 109 6.15 -21.71 7.30
C PHE A 109 6.77 -21.12 8.57
N ASN A 110 6.16 -21.42 9.72
CA ASN A 110 6.65 -20.98 11.04
C ASN A 110 6.88 -19.44 11.10
N GLY A 111 5.87 -18.68 10.67
CA GLY A 111 5.91 -17.23 10.58
C GLY A 111 6.57 -16.68 9.31
N PHE A 112 7.20 -17.51 8.48
CA PHE A 112 7.81 -17.07 7.23
C PHE A 112 6.88 -17.24 6.03
N THR A 113 6.74 -16.20 5.22
CA THR A 113 6.07 -16.23 3.91
C THR A 113 6.97 -15.55 2.88
N PHE A 114 6.96 -16.03 1.65
CA PHE A 114 7.65 -15.36 0.55
C PHE A 114 6.82 -15.39 -0.71
N GLY A 115 7.15 -14.53 -1.66
CA GLY A 115 6.42 -14.49 -2.91
C GLY A 115 7.15 -13.74 -3.99
N GLY A 116 6.57 -13.82 -5.18
CA GLY A 116 7.03 -13.09 -6.34
C GLY A 116 5.88 -12.83 -7.29
N ALA A 117 5.89 -11.67 -7.92
CA ALA A 117 4.94 -11.32 -8.96
C ALA A 117 5.64 -10.80 -10.19
N TYR A 118 5.02 -11.04 -11.34
CA TYR A 118 5.37 -10.41 -12.60
C TYR A 118 4.15 -9.67 -13.15
N VAL A 119 4.31 -8.36 -13.38
CA VAL A 119 3.29 -7.49 -13.94
C VAL A 119 3.60 -7.28 -15.42
N PHE A 120 2.62 -7.56 -16.27
CA PHE A 120 2.68 -7.34 -17.70
C PHE A 120 2.32 -5.89 -18.04
N SER A 121 2.60 -5.45 -19.27
CA SER A 121 2.11 -4.15 -19.73
C SER A 121 0.58 -4.17 -19.81
N ALA A 122 -0.03 -3.04 -19.41
CA ALA A 122 -1.45 -2.83 -19.59
C ALA A 122 -1.81 -2.80 -21.09
N ASP A 123 -0.93 -2.25 -21.92
CA ASP A 123 -1.08 -2.23 -23.37
C ASP A 123 -0.97 -3.63 -24.00
N ALA A 124 -1.87 -3.92 -24.95
CA ALA A 124 -1.86 -5.15 -25.73
C ALA A 124 -0.94 -5.06 -26.96
N ASP A 125 -0.62 -3.85 -27.42
CA ASP A 125 0.32 -3.64 -28.51
C ASP A 125 1.75 -3.98 -28.06
N LYS A 126 2.39 -4.88 -28.81
CA LYS A 126 3.77 -5.34 -28.54
C LYS A 126 4.80 -4.25 -28.85
N GLN A 127 4.44 -3.24 -29.64
CA GLN A 127 5.28 -2.10 -30.00
C GLN A 127 5.15 -0.95 -29.00
N ALA A 128 4.09 -0.95 -28.18
CA ALA A 128 3.85 0.07 -27.19
C ALA A 128 4.91 0.08 -26.07
N ALA A 129 4.92 1.17 -25.30
CA ALA A 129 5.83 1.31 -24.20
C ALA A 129 5.60 0.22 -23.15
N ARG A 130 6.68 -0.29 -22.55
CA ARG A 130 6.62 -1.33 -21.53
C ARG A 130 6.24 -0.79 -20.15
N ASP A 131 5.66 0.40 -20.08
CA ASP A 131 5.40 1.12 -18.85
C ASP A 131 4.64 0.25 -17.83
N GLY A 132 5.09 0.27 -16.57
CA GLY A 132 4.53 -0.54 -15.49
C GLY A 132 4.93 -2.01 -15.50
N ARG A 133 5.42 -2.57 -16.62
CA ARG A 133 5.87 -3.97 -16.69
C ARG A 133 7.07 -4.20 -15.79
N GLY A 134 7.05 -5.25 -14.99
CA GLY A 134 8.10 -5.48 -14.01
C GLY A 134 7.91 -6.72 -13.18
N PHE A 135 8.80 -6.89 -12.22
CA PHE A 135 8.69 -7.93 -11.22
C PHE A 135 8.84 -7.36 -9.81
N VAL A 136 8.34 -8.10 -8.84
CA VAL A 136 8.57 -7.88 -7.41
C VAL A 136 8.79 -9.22 -6.72
N VAL A 137 9.68 -9.24 -5.74
CA VAL A 137 9.88 -10.35 -4.82
C VAL A 137 9.89 -9.81 -3.41
N ALA A 138 9.36 -10.57 -2.46
CA ALA A 138 9.37 -10.19 -1.06
C ALA A 138 9.39 -11.41 -0.14
N GLY A 139 9.90 -11.19 1.06
CA GLY A 139 9.86 -12.12 2.19
C GLY A 139 9.32 -11.41 3.41
N LEU A 140 8.50 -12.12 4.18
CA LEU A 140 7.80 -11.63 5.36
C LEU A 140 8.03 -12.64 6.48
N TYR A 141 8.49 -12.16 7.63
CA TYR A 141 8.69 -12.97 8.82
C TYR A 141 7.94 -12.36 9.99
N ASN A 142 6.84 -12.99 10.38
CA ASN A 142 5.95 -12.52 11.43
C ASN A 142 5.80 -13.61 12.48
N ARG A 143 6.14 -13.32 13.74
CA ARG A 143 6.08 -14.31 14.81
C ARG A 143 5.63 -13.68 16.12
N LYS A 144 4.76 -14.39 16.82
CA LYS A 144 4.31 -14.05 18.18
C LYS A 144 4.70 -15.15 19.15
N MET A 145 5.30 -14.77 20.28
CA MET A 145 5.73 -15.64 21.38
C MET A 145 5.17 -15.09 22.69
N GLY A 146 4.06 -15.66 23.17
CA GLY A 146 3.30 -15.08 24.27
C GLY A 146 2.80 -13.68 23.90
N ASP A 147 3.15 -12.69 24.71
CA ASP A 147 2.77 -11.30 24.47
C ASP A 147 3.73 -10.55 23.54
N VAL A 148 4.90 -11.11 23.23
CA VAL A 148 5.92 -10.48 22.37
C VAL A 148 5.65 -10.85 20.91
N GLY A 149 5.49 -9.84 20.05
CA GLY A 149 5.43 -9.99 18.60
C GLY A 149 6.66 -9.39 17.93
N PHE A 150 7.09 -10.01 16.84
CA PHE A 150 8.18 -9.52 15.99
C PHE A 150 7.80 -9.69 14.53
N ALA A 151 8.02 -8.63 13.75
CA ALA A 151 7.88 -8.63 12.30
C ALA A 151 9.17 -8.15 11.62
N LEU A 152 9.54 -8.80 10.53
CA LEU A 152 10.56 -8.33 9.59
C LEU A 152 10.08 -8.63 8.17
N GLU A 153 9.90 -7.57 7.38
CA GLU A 153 9.41 -7.68 6.01
C GLU A 153 10.34 -6.94 5.07
N ALA A 154 10.63 -7.53 3.92
CA ALA A 154 11.49 -6.92 2.93
C ALA A 154 11.07 -7.27 1.51
N GLY A 155 11.16 -6.31 0.62
CA GLY A 155 10.82 -6.50 -0.79
C GLY A 155 11.74 -5.73 -1.72
N TYR A 156 11.87 -6.25 -2.93
CA TYR A 156 12.55 -5.59 -4.04
C TYR A 156 11.70 -5.69 -5.29
N SER A 157 11.64 -4.61 -6.07
CA SER A 157 10.98 -4.61 -7.36
C SER A 157 11.76 -3.84 -8.40
N GLN A 158 11.51 -4.21 -9.67
CA GLN A 158 11.97 -3.46 -10.82
C GLN A 158 10.85 -3.39 -11.84
N LYS A 159 10.53 -2.18 -12.31
CA LYS A 159 9.58 -1.95 -13.39
C LYS A 159 10.13 -1.00 -14.44
N TYR A 160 9.62 -1.11 -15.66
CA TYR A 160 9.84 -0.11 -16.70
C TYR A 160 9.00 1.12 -16.42
N VAL A 161 9.59 2.30 -16.65
CA VAL A 161 8.93 3.61 -16.57
C VAL A 161 9.32 4.44 -17.78
N THR A 162 8.40 5.25 -18.27
CA THR A 162 8.64 6.18 -19.37
C THR A 162 9.05 7.54 -18.82
N GLU A 163 10.31 7.92 -19.03
CA GLU A 163 10.88 9.20 -18.58
C GLU A 163 11.51 9.91 -19.77
N THR A 164 11.10 11.16 -20.03
CA THR A 164 11.60 11.97 -21.17
C THR A 164 11.62 11.18 -22.51
N ALA A 165 10.51 10.51 -22.81
CA ALA A 165 10.33 9.66 -24.00
C ALA A 165 11.27 8.44 -24.13
N LYS A 166 12.02 8.08 -23.08
CA LYS A 166 12.85 6.87 -23.02
C LYS A 166 12.31 5.87 -22.00
N GLN A 167 12.49 4.59 -22.29
CA GLN A 167 12.20 3.53 -21.33
C GLN A 167 13.37 3.35 -20.38
N GLU A 168 13.14 3.67 -19.12
CA GLU A 168 14.08 3.47 -18.04
C GLU A 168 13.56 2.42 -17.07
N LYS A 169 14.42 1.98 -16.15
CA LYS A 169 14.05 1.03 -15.09
C LYS A 169 13.98 1.75 -13.75
N GLU A 170 12.82 1.73 -13.11
CA GLU A 170 12.68 2.08 -11.69
C GLU A 170 12.96 0.83 -10.85
N LYS A 171 13.98 0.92 -10.00
CA LYS A 171 14.31 -0.10 -9.00
C LYS A 171 13.87 0.41 -7.63
N ALA A 172 13.16 -0.42 -6.88
CA ALA A 172 12.71 -0.08 -5.54
C ALA A 172 13.01 -1.20 -4.56
N PHE A 173 13.28 -0.83 -3.32
CA PHE A 173 13.29 -1.76 -2.19
C PHE A 173 12.57 -1.13 -1.00
N MET A 174 12.07 -1.99 -0.13
CA MET A 174 11.46 -1.63 1.13
C MET A 174 11.85 -2.66 2.20
N VAL A 175 12.05 -2.19 3.42
CA VAL A 175 12.28 -3.02 4.60
C VAL A 175 11.49 -2.45 5.76
N GLY A 176 10.85 -3.32 6.53
CA GLY A 176 10.03 -3.00 7.67
C GLY A 176 10.35 -3.89 8.86
N THR A 177 10.34 -3.33 10.07
CA THR A 177 10.47 -4.10 11.31
C THR A 177 9.48 -3.63 12.36
N GLU A 178 8.85 -4.58 13.06
CA GLU A 178 7.97 -4.29 14.19
C GLU A 178 8.43 -5.06 15.43
N LEU A 179 8.34 -4.41 16.59
CA LEU A 179 8.30 -5.06 17.88
C LEU A 179 6.99 -4.72 18.59
N SER A 180 6.28 -5.73 19.09
CA SER A 180 5.06 -5.56 19.87
C SER A 180 5.10 -6.30 21.20
N TYR A 181 4.43 -5.73 22.21
CA TYR A 181 4.29 -6.29 23.54
C TYR A 181 2.95 -5.88 24.17
N ALA A 182 2.14 -6.86 24.56
CA ALA A 182 0.93 -6.65 25.38
C ALA A 182 0.01 -5.50 24.90
N GLY A 183 -0.24 -5.43 23.58
CA GLY A 183 -1.10 -4.43 22.95
C GLY A 183 -0.39 -3.16 22.46
N LEU A 184 0.89 -2.95 22.83
CA LEU A 184 1.74 -1.91 22.24
C LEU A 184 2.47 -2.49 21.03
N ALA A 185 2.52 -1.76 19.91
CA ALA A 185 3.32 -2.08 18.74
C ALA A 185 4.09 -0.85 18.26
N LEU A 186 5.36 -1.04 17.89
CA LEU A 186 6.22 -0.03 17.30
C LEU A 186 6.81 -0.59 16.00
N GLY A 187 6.42 0.04 14.89
CA GLY A 187 6.86 -0.32 13.54
C GLY A 187 7.78 0.76 12.95
N VAL A 188 8.75 0.34 12.14
CA VAL A 188 9.58 1.23 11.33
C VAL A 188 9.73 0.67 9.93
N ASP A 189 9.32 1.46 8.93
CA ASP A 189 9.51 1.12 7.51
C ASP A 189 10.44 2.11 6.82
N TYR A 190 11.29 1.59 5.94
CA TYR A 190 12.10 2.40 5.01
C TYR A 190 11.90 1.92 3.58
N ALA A 191 11.49 2.84 2.71
CA ALA A 191 11.29 2.59 1.29
C ALA A 191 12.18 3.50 0.43
N GLN A 192 12.79 2.95 -0.62
CA GLN A 192 13.55 3.74 -1.61
C GLN A 192 13.27 3.28 -3.03
N SER A 193 13.11 4.21 -3.96
CA SER A 193 13.18 3.94 -5.40
C SER A 193 14.13 4.87 -6.17
N LYS A 194 14.65 4.37 -7.28
CA LYS A 194 15.48 5.13 -8.23
C LYS A 194 15.17 4.72 -9.66
N VAL A 195 14.97 5.70 -10.53
CA VAL A 195 14.93 5.50 -11.98
C VAL A 195 16.34 5.54 -12.56
N THR A 196 16.66 4.60 -13.45
CA THR A 196 17.94 4.53 -14.15
C THR A 196 18.11 5.74 -15.07
N ASN A 197 19.34 6.27 -15.19
CA ASN A 197 19.68 7.46 -15.98
C ASN A 197 18.93 8.76 -15.63
N VAL A 198 18.14 8.77 -14.55
CA VAL A 198 17.50 9.97 -14.00
C VAL A 198 18.18 10.31 -12.69
N ASP A 199 18.55 11.58 -12.51
CA ASP A 199 19.15 12.02 -11.25
C ASP A 199 18.10 12.11 -10.13
N GLY A 200 18.53 11.74 -8.92
CA GLY A 200 17.67 11.69 -7.75
C GLY A 200 17.15 10.31 -7.38
N LYS A 201 16.48 10.27 -6.23
CA LYS A 201 15.86 9.07 -5.62
C LYS A 201 14.58 9.50 -4.91
N LYS A 202 13.65 8.57 -4.72
CA LYS A 202 12.56 8.69 -3.74
C LYS A 202 12.95 7.89 -2.51
N ARG A 203 12.78 8.47 -1.33
CA ARG A 203 13.01 7.83 -0.03
C ARG A 203 11.87 8.18 0.90
N ALA A 204 11.42 7.24 1.68
CA ALA A 204 10.47 7.46 2.75
C ALA A 204 10.88 6.63 3.97
N LEU A 205 10.70 7.21 5.15
CA LEU A 205 10.81 6.57 6.44
C LEU A 205 9.49 6.80 7.16
N GLU A 206 8.90 5.74 7.68
CA GLU A 206 7.70 5.78 8.49
C GLU A 206 8.00 5.13 9.84
N VAL A 207 7.53 5.77 10.91
CA VAL A 207 7.57 5.23 12.27
C VAL A 207 6.15 5.27 12.80
N GLY A 208 5.59 4.10 13.06
CA GLY A 208 4.24 3.93 13.58
C GLY A 208 4.28 3.43 15.01
N LEU A 209 3.31 3.88 15.81
CA LEU A 209 3.03 3.31 17.13
C LEU A 209 1.53 3.05 17.25
N ASN A 210 1.17 1.84 17.65
CA ASN A 210 -0.20 1.47 17.98
C ASN A 210 -0.29 1.02 19.44
N TYR A 211 -1.36 1.41 20.12
CA TYR A 211 -1.68 0.91 21.45
C TYR A 211 -3.15 0.52 21.54
N ASP A 212 -3.38 -0.78 21.77
CA ASP A 212 -4.69 -1.33 22.08
C ASP A 212 -5.03 -1.01 23.54
N LEU A 213 -5.94 -0.05 23.75
CA LEU A 213 -6.43 0.34 25.08
C LEU A 213 -7.22 -0.80 25.74
N ASN A 214 -7.94 -1.57 24.91
CA ASN A 214 -8.68 -2.79 25.24
C ASN A 214 -9.11 -3.49 23.94
N ASP A 215 -9.87 -4.58 24.04
CA ASP A 215 -10.32 -5.37 22.88
C ASP A 215 -11.11 -4.59 21.81
N LYS A 216 -11.68 -3.43 22.18
CA LYS A 216 -12.52 -2.59 21.31
C LYS A 216 -11.84 -1.32 20.86
N ALA A 217 -10.96 -0.73 21.67
CA ALA A 217 -10.44 0.61 21.46
C ALA A 217 -8.93 0.58 21.22
N LYS A 218 -8.48 1.33 20.22
CA LYS A 218 -7.06 1.54 19.93
C LYS A 218 -6.78 2.99 19.64
N VAL A 219 -5.55 3.41 19.93
CA VAL A 219 -4.99 4.70 19.50
C VAL A 219 -3.68 4.45 18.78
N TYR A 220 -3.37 5.29 17.80
CA TYR A 220 -2.17 5.13 17.01
C TYR A 220 -1.62 6.46 16.52
N THR A 221 -0.33 6.46 16.16
CA THR A 221 0.34 7.60 15.56
C THR A 221 1.41 7.17 14.59
N ASP A 222 1.47 7.87 13.45
CA ASP A 222 2.47 7.60 12.42
C ASP A 222 3.22 8.89 12.08
N LEU A 223 4.54 8.76 11.95
CA LEU A 223 5.47 9.83 11.61
C LEU A 223 6.15 9.48 10.29
N ILE A 224 5.89 10.28 9.26
CA ILE A 224 6.42 10.04 7.92
C ILE A 224 7.42 11.14 7.56
N TRP A 225 8.59 10.73 7.06
CA TRP A 225 9.57 11.60 6.41
C TRP A 225 9.88 11.08 5.02
N ALA A 226 9.54 11.86 3.99
CA ALA A 226 9.88 11.52 2.61
C ALA A 226 10.76 12.58 1.95
N LYS A 227 11.55 12.15 0.97
CA LYS A 227 12.43 12.99 0.17
C LYS A 227 12.49 12.48 -1.27
N LYS A 228 12.26 13.37 -2.23
CA LYS A 228 12.33 13.08 -3.67
C LYS A 228 13.18 14.11 -4.40
N GLY A 229 13.98 13.65 -5.37
CA GLY A 229 14.70 14.51 -6.32
C GLY A 229 16.23 14.40 -6.25
N PRO A 230 16.93 15.12 -7.16
CA PRO A 230 18.39 15.14 -7.27
C PRO A 230 19.08 15.84 -6.10
N LYS A 231 20.39 15.63 -5.93
CA LYS A 231 21.16 16.28 -4.86
C LYS A 231 21.11 17.81 -5.06
N GLY A 232 20.72 18.54 -4.02
CA GLY A 232 20.61 20.02 -4.08
C GLY A 232 19.25 20.55 -4.51
N ALA A 233 18.43 19.78 -5.23
CA ALA A 233 17.08 20.16 -5.63
C ALA A 233 16.06 19.08 -5.23
N THR A 234 15.81 18.97 -3.92
CA THR A 234 14.91 17.96 -3.36
C THR A 234 13.66 18.56 -2.76
N THR A 235 12.54 17.90 -3.02
CA THR A 235 11.31 18.05 -2.25
C THR A 235 11.38 17.17 -1.00
N ARG A 236 10.93 17.70 0.14
CA ARG A 236 10.90 17.01 1.43
C ARG A 236 9.51 17.08 2.02
N ASP A 237 8.95 15.93 2.36
CA ASP A 237 7.64 15.80 2.97
C ASP A 237 7.79 15.32 4.41
N ARG A 238 6.96 15.86 5.30
CA ARG A 238 6.85 15.43 6.69
C ARG A 238 5.40 15.38 7.08
N ALA A 239 4.95 14.28 7.67
CA ALA A 239 3.62 14.16 8.23
C ALA A 239 3.66 13.59 9.64
N ILE A 240 2.75 14.06 10.47
CA ILE A 240 2.36 13.39 11.72
C ILE A 240 0.87 13.06 11.58
N ILE A 241 0.52 11.83 11.90
CA ILE A 241 -0.84 11.32 11.87
C ILE A 241 -1.18 10.80 13.26
N LEU A 242 -2.38 11.10 13.72
CA LEU A 242 -2.94 10.66 14.99
C LEU A 242 -4.34 10.14 14.73
N GLY A 243 -4.69 9.01 15.34
CA GLY A 243 -6.05 8.52 15.24
C GLY A 243 -6.45 7.57 16.35
N ALA A 244 -7.74 7.30 16.38
CA ALA A 244 -8.37 6.39 17.32
C ALA A 244 -9.43 5.57 16.59
N GLY A 245 -9.49 4.29 16.91
CA GLY A 245 -10.50 3.34 16.40
C GLY A 245 -11.30 2.73 17.54
N TYR A 246 -12.59 2.48 17.31
CA TYR A 246 -13.47 1.82 18.26
C TYR A 246 -14.39 0.80 17.58
N LYS A 247 -14.38 -0.43 18.08
CA LYS A 247 -15.30 -1.50 17.66
C LYS A 247 -16.64 -1.34 18.36
N LEU A 248 -17.63 -0.84 17.62
CA LEU A 248 -19.03 -0.76 18.07
C LEU A 248 -19.65 -2.16 18.15
N HIS A 249 -19.25 -3.06 17.25
CA HIS A 249 -19.68 -4.45 17.18
C HIS A 249 -18.58 -5.32 16.53
N LYS A 250 -18.71 -6.66 16.53
CA LYS A 250 -17.76 -7.58 15.89
C LYS A 250 -17.53 -7.30 14.39
N GLN A 251 -18.51 -6.65 13.75
CA GLN A 251 -18.51 -6.33 12.31
C GLN A 251 -18.54 -4.83 12.04
N VAL A 252 -18.57 -3.99 13.08
CA VAL A 252 -18.75 -2.55 12.93
C VAL A 252 -17.69 -1.84 13.75
N GLU A 253 -16.86 -1.06 13.07
CA GLU A 253 -15.87 -0.18 13.69
C GLU A 253 -16.03 1.25 13.18
N THR A 254 -15.73 2.20 14.05
CA THR A 254 -15.65 3.62 13.71
C THR A 254 -14.28 4.16 14.06
N PHE A 255 -13.86 5.22 13.38
CA PHE A 255 -12.57 5.85 13.60
C PHE A 255 -12.62 7.36 13.37
N VAL A 256 -11.66 8.03 13.99
CA VAL A 256 -11.30 9.41 13.72
C VAL A 256 -9.80 9.48 13.52
N GLU A 257 -9.37 10.22 12.51
CA GLU A 257 -7.96 10.37 12.16
C GLU A 257 -7.68 11.80 11.72
N GLY A 258 -6.58 12.36 12.21
CA GLY A 258 -6.07 13.67 11.83
C GLY A 258 -4.62 13.57 11.38
N GLY A 259 -4.27 14.28 10.31
CA GLY A 259 -2.92 14.34 9.77
C GLY A 259 -2.48 15.77 9.52
N TRP A 260 -1.24 16.08 9.91
CA TRP A 260 -0.60 17.38 9.67
C TRP A 260 0.65 17.18 8.82
N GLY A 261 0.50 17.47 7.52
CA GLY A 261 1.54 17.36 6.52
C GLY A 261 2.18 18.70 6.17
N ARG A 262 3.46 18.66 5.80
CA ARG A 262 4.16 19.78 5.15
C ARG A 262 5.09 19.29 4.06
N THR A 263 5.12 20.03 2.97
CA THR A 263 6.00 19.80 1.83
C THR A 263 6.90 21.02 1.65
N LYS A 264 8.21 20.82 1.70
CA LYS A 264 9.20 21.85 1.35
C LYS A 264 9.76 21.53 -0.03
N ASN A 265 9.51 22.38 -1.02
CA ASN A 265 10.02 22.19 -2.37
C ASN A 265 11.51 22.53 -2.50
N ALA A 266 12.08 22.30 -3.68
CA ALA A 266 13.50 22.57 -3.96
C ALA A 266 13.88 24.06 -3.80
N ALA A 267 12.94 24.99 -4.06
CA ALA A 267 13.13 26.42 -3.86
C ALA A 267 13.02 26.86 -2.38
N GLY A 268 12.74 25.93 -1.47
CA GLY A 268 12.62 26.19 -0.04
C GLY A 268 11.24 26.67 0.42
N VAL A 269 10.28 26.81 -0.49
CA VAL A 269 8.89 27.17 -0.18
C VAL A 269 8.22 25.99 0.51
N THR A 270 7.50 26.27 1.61
CA THR A 270 6.79 25.26 2.39
C THR A 270 5.28 25.41 2.21
N THR A 271 4.62 24.33 1.79
CA THR A 271 3.17 24.19 1.78
C THR A 271 2.73 23.28 2.92
N LYS A 272 1.56 23.54 3.50
CA LYS A 272 0.96 22.72 4.57
C LYS A 272 -0.29 22.04 4.03
N ASP A 273 -0.53 20.82 4.46
CA ASP A 273 -1.74 20.06 4.15
C ASP A 273 -2.22 19.35 5.41
N ASN A 274 -3.30 19.87 5.99
CA ASN A 274 -3.92 19.29 7.18
C ASN A 274 -5.21 18.59 6.76
N LYS A 275 -5.40 17.38 7.27
CA LYS A 275 -6.55 16.52 6.96
C LYS A 275 -7.14 16.01 8.26
N VAL A 276 -8.46 15.90 8.29
CA VAL A 276 -9.20 15.17 9.32
C VAL A 276 -10.24 14.34 8.60
N GLY A 277 -10.41 13.10 9.03
CA GLY A 277 -11.47 12.23 8.54
C GLY A 277 -12.06 11.43 9.67
N VAL A 278 -13.34 11.12 9.52
CA VAL A 278 -14.07 10.20 10.36
C VAL A 278 -14.65 9.13 9.45
N GLY A 279 -14.80 7.92 9.98
CA GLY A 279 -15.35 6.84 9.19
C GLY A 279 -16.02 5.77 10.02
N LEU A 280 -16.78 4.95 9.31
CA LEU A 280 -17.47 3.77 9.80
C LEU A 280 -17.23 2.66 8.79
N ARG A 281 -16.76 1.50 9.24
CA ARG A 281 -16.60 0.30 8.42
C ARG A 281 -17.57 -0.75 8.92
N VAL A 282 -18.33 -1.31 7.99
CA VAL A 282 -19.26 -2.42 8.23
C VAL A 282 -18.80 -3.60 7.39
N HIS A 283 -18.52 -4.72 8.06
CA HIS A 283 -18.02 -5.95 7.47
C HIS A 283 -19.14 -6.99 7.40
N PHE A 284 -19.28 -7.64 6.25
CA PHE A 284 -20.26 -8.68 5.97
C PHE A 284 -19.55 -9.97 5.59
#